data_AF-A0A0J6SGR5-F1
#
_entry.id   AF-A0A0J6SGR5-F1
#
_cell.length_a   1.000
_cell.length_b   1.000
_cell.length_c   1.000
_cell.angle_alpha   90.00
_cell.angle_beta   90.00
_cell.angle_gamma   90.00
#
_symmetry.space_group_name_H-M   'P 1'
#
loop_
_entity.id
_entity.type
_entity.pdbx_description
1 polymer ?
#
loop_
_entity_poly.entity_id
_entity_poly.type
_entity_poly.pdbx_seq_one_letter_code
_entity_poly.pdbx_strand_id
1 'polypeptide(L)'
;MLLSLKLPRRAPDAPRPSLRDRLATLKGSAAKVMRRQPAGIVRPKLLGSGTPSKAVAAALAAHEMAYGYALYAEAYGLPDIAERRQAEEEAFRALLHTPLTSDADRAAYAAAVISRQAQSLGDASATERDHPMAVAFRNIALGEHAREPEAMRHVGRKAEPEGAADPILAAIATSKAATEAFDAFGETTRGVRMTKAQCEQENALNAAELAAQKAVWQTVPTTPAGRRALVDFARTQVQRRTNPDGDVDDSAWLIGLMLNAFAAMVADPSGSWPVQAPATEVQPSPDTKDRARLSAEQIDLTALDVFQLSTLFEAYQVARFSWEGVGARPYSFDNEPGEFKCLTELGEVANFEEHRAAWIMDRVANEIATRQPEDDYQRNEILMARTRHEFMCNDCIHDNALLLDISRAWIV
;
A
#
# COMPACT_ATOMS: atom_id res chain seq x y z
N MET A 1 -15.20 22.42 28.66
CA MET A 1 -14.41 22.77 29.87
C MET A 1 -13.12 23.44 29.41
N LEU A 2 -12.86 24.68 29.83
CA LEU A 2 -11.67 25.47 29.45
C LEU A 2 -10.50 25.18 30.40
N LEU A 3 -9.39 24.63 29.89
CA LEU A 3 -8.14 24.46 30.63
C LEU A 3 -7.33 25.76 30.57
N SER A 4 -7.39 26.58 31.62
CA SER A 4 -6.49 27.73 31.78
C SER A 4 -5.18 27.29 32.44
N LEU A 5 -4.05 27.42 31.74
CA LEU A 5 -2.71 27.29 32.32
C LEU A 5 -2.48 28.45 33.31
N LYS A 6 -2.56 28.16 34.61
CA LYS A 6 -2.18 29.10 35.67
C LYS A 6 -0.66 29.21 35.72
N LEU A 7 -0.10 30.22 35.04
CA LEU A 7 1.27 30.65 35.33
C LEU A 7 1.32 31.22 36.76
N PRO A 8 2.32 30.87 37.58
CA PRO A 8 2.44 31.37 38.94
C PRO A 8 2.60 32.90 38.91
N ARG A 9 1.66 33.62 39.52
CA ARG A 9 1.75 35.08 39.71
C ARG A 9 2.90 35.38 40.65
N ARG A 10 3.83 36.20 40.18
CA ARG A 10 5.01 36.64 40.93
C ARG A 10 4.64 37.76 41.90
N ALA A 11 5.13 37.70 43.13
CA ALA A 11 5.00 38.80 44.08
C ALA A 11 5.76 40.04 43.55
N PRO A 12 5.15 41.24 43.49
CA PRO A 12 5.72 42.41 42.85
C PRO A 12 7.02 42.92 43.50
N ASP A 13 7.23 42.64 44.79
CA ASP A 13 8.35 43.18 45.56
C ASP A 13 9.53 42.22 45.75
N ALA A 14 9.49 41.04 45.11
CA ALA A 14 10.60 40.10 45.20
C ALA A 14 11.78 40.55 44.30
N PRO A 15 13.00 40.74 44.83
CA PRO A 15 14.16 41.13 44.03
C PRO A 15 14.39 40.13 42.90
N ARG A 16 14.69 40.64 41.70
CA ARG A 16 14.89 39.79 40.52
C ARG A 16 16.11 38.89 40.78
N PRO A 17 15.98 37.55 40.68
CA PRO A 17 17.10 36.65 40.86
C PRO A 17 18.12 36.96 39.77
N SER A 18 19.39 36.96 40.17
CA SER A 18 20.50 37.26 39.28
C SER A 18 20.57 36.20 38.17
N LEU A 19 21.24 36.53 37.05
CA LEU A 19 21.44 35.56 35.98
C LEU A 19 22.18 34.29 36.48
N ARG A 20 23.07 34.46 37.47
CA ARG A 20 23.78 33.35 38.11
C ARG A 20 22.82 32.45 38.91
N ASP A 21 21.86 33.03 39.63
CA ASP A 21 20.83 32.29 40.37
C ASP A 21 19.88 31.57 39.43
N ARG A 22 19.52 32.19 38.31
CA ARG A 22 18.70 31.55 37.27
C ARG A 22 19.44 30.37 36.65
N LEU A 23 20.72 30.54 36.31
CA LEU A 23 21.54 29.46 35.75
C LEU A 23 21.72 28.32 36.77
N ALA A 24 21.92 28.63 38.05
CA ALA A 24 22.01 27.63 39.11
C ALA A 24 20.68 26.88 39.31
N THR A 25 19.55 27.59 39.26
CA THR A 25 18.20 27.01 39.34
C THR A 25 17.90 26.12 38.14
N LEU A 26 18.33 26.54 36.95
CA LEU A 26 18.14 25.80 35.70
C LEU A 26 19.05 24.56 35.65
N LYS A 27 20.31 24.67 36.10
CA LYS A 27 21.20 23.52 36.30
C LYS A 27 20.68 22.56 37.37
N GLY A 28 20.14 23.06 38.47
CA GLY A 28 19.53 22.26 39.52
C GLY A 28 18.27 21.54 39.05
N SER A 29 17.44 22.22 38.25
CA SER A 29 16.23 21.63 37.64
C SER A 29 16.59 20.59 36.58
N ALA A 30 17.56 20.88 35.70
CA ALA A 30 18.06 19.95 34.70
C ALA A 30 18.73 18.73 35.36
N ALA A 31 19.54 18.93 36.40
CA ALA A 31 20.13 17.84 37.18
C ALA A 31 19.08 17.01 37.90
N LYS A 32 17.96 17.60 38.34
CA LYS A 32 16.84 16.88 38.96
C LYS A 32 16.00 16.11 37.93
N VAL A 33 15.88 16.61 36.71
CA VAL A 33 15.26 15.92 35.56
C VAL A 33 16.17 14.77 35.11
N MET A 34 17.49 14.96 35.03
CA MET A 34 18.43 13.91 34.63
C MET A 34 18.74 12.88 35.73
N ARG A 35 18.68 13.27 37.02
CA ARG A 35 18.82 12.33 38.16
C ARG A 35 17.52 11.61 38.52
N ARG A 36 16.36 12.08 38.05
CA ARG A 36 15.22 11.20 37.87
C ARG A 36 15.58 10.28 36.70
N GLN A 37 16.41 9.28 36.97
CA GLN A 37 16.31 8.02 36.25
C GLN A 37 14.82 7.68 36.37
N PRO A 38 14.03 7.76 35.27
CA PRO A 38 12.61 7.53 35.38
C PRO A 38 12.48 6.19 36.07
N ALA A 39 11.77 6.15 37.21
CA ALA A 39 11.45 4.89 37.87
C ALA A 39 11.00 3.97 36.74
N GLY A 40 11.83 2.93 36.48
CA GLY A 40 12.06 2.41 35.13
C GLY A 40 10.80 2.49 34.31
N ILE A 41 10.81 3.21 33.18
CA ILE A 41 9.72 3.10 32.22
C ILE A 41 9.63 1.61 31.95
N VAL A 42 8.72 0.95 32.65
CA VAL A 42 8.35 -0.43 32.42
C VAL A 42 7.60 -0.26 31.12
N ARG A 43 8.34 -0.36 30.01
CA ARG A 43 7.73 -0.49 28.69
C ARG A 43 6.66 -1.56 28.89
N PRO A 44 5.39 -1.28 28.54
CA PRO A 44 4.33 -2.26 28.67
C PRO A 44 4.88 -3.58 28.15
N LYS A 45 4.91 -4.62 29.00
CA LYS A 45 5.27 -5.95 28.54
C LYS A 45 4.23 -6.28 27.49
N LEU A 46 4.61 -6.26 26.22
CA LEU A 46 3.78 -6.72 25.12
C LEU A 46 3.24 -8.09 25.53
N LEU A 47 1.92 -8.28 25.48
CA LEU A 47 1.30 -9.60 25.66
C LEU A 47 2.02 -10.56 24.70
N GLY A 48 2.71 -11.58 25.24
CA GLY A 48 3.72 -12.38 24.52
C GLY A 48 5.18 -12.19 24.95
N SER A 49 5.46 -11.41 26.01
CA SER A 49 6.80 -11.07 26.51
C SER A 49 7.62 -12.21 27.14
N GLY A 50 7.68 -13.37 26.49
CA GLY A 50 8.72 -14.35 26.80
C GLY A 50 10.10 -13.81 26.44
N THR A 51 11.15 -14.51 26.86
CA THR A 51 12.50 -14.26 26.33
C THR A 51 12.54 -14.81 24.90
N PRO A 52 12.91 -14.01 23.89
CA PRO A 52 13.08 -14.54 22.54
C PRO A 52 14.17 -15.64 22.54
N SER A 53 14.09 -16.53 21.57
CA SER A 53 15.06 -17.59 21.33
C SER A 53 16.45 -16.99 21.16
N LYS A 54 17.49 -17.77 21.52
CA LYS A 54 18.88 -17.30 21.40
C LYS A 54 19.24 -16.86 19.98
N ALA A 55 18.65 -17.51 18.97
CA ALA A 55 18.87 -17.17 17.57
C ALA A 55 18.29 -15.78 17.22
N VAL A 56 17.03 -15.53 17.57
CA VAL A 56 16.38 -14.23 17.34
C VAL A 56 17.06 -13.13 18.17
N ALA A 57 17.38 -13.39 19.43
CA ALA A 57 18.10 -12.44 20.28
C ALA A 57 19.48 -12.06 19.71
N ALA A 58 20.22 -13.02 19.16
CA ALA A 58 21.51 -12.78 18.53
C ALA A 58 21.39 -11.97 17.23
N ALA A 59 20.42 -12.30 16.37
CA ALA A 59 20.17 -11.57 15.13
C ALA A 59 19.72 -10.12 15.39
N LEU A 60 18.86 -9.93 16.40
CA LEU A 60 18.43 -8.61 16.87
C LEU A 60 19.62 -7.78 17.36
N ALA A 61 20.45 -8.33 18.24
CA ALA A 61 21.62 -7.62 18.77
C ALA A 61 22.63 -7.25 17.66
N ALA A 62 22.83 -8.13 16.67
CA ALA A 62 23.68 -7.85 15.52
C ALA A 62 23.13 -6.71 14.66
N HIS A 63 21.82 -6.73 14.36
CA HIS A 63 21.16 -5.66 13.62
C HIS A 63 21.17 -4.33 14.38
N GLU A 64 20.79 -4.29 15.65
CA GLU A 64 20.78 -3.06 16.45
C GLU A 64 22.18 -2.41 16.53
N MET A 65 23.23 -3.24 16.67
CA MET A 65 24.61 -2.75 16.69
C MET A 65 25.01 -2.18 15.33
N ALA A 66 24.77 -2.89 14.24
CA ALA A 66 25.09 -2.43 12.88
C ALA A 66 24.31 -1.15 12.52
N TYR A 67 23.02 -1.09 12.88
CA TYR A 67 22.15 0.05 12.69
C TYR A 67 22.63 1.28 13.48
N GLY A 68 23.00 1.10 14.76
CA GLY A 68 23.59 2.17 15.57
C GLY A 68 24.89 2.72 14.98
N TYR A 69 25.74 1.85 14.41
CA TYR A 69 26.96 2.27 13.73
C TYR A 69 26.69 3.02 12.42
N ALA A 70 25.72 2.59 11.63
CA ALA A 70 25.32 3.28 10.40
C ALA A 70 24.76 4.68 10.72
N LEU A 71 23.87 4.79 11.71
CA LEU A 71 23.34 6.08 12.16
C LEU A 71 24.44 7.01 12.70
N TYR A 72 25.37 6.48 13.48
CA TYR A 72 26.50 7.27 13.98
C TYR A 72 27.36 7.78 12.83
N ALA A 73 27.70 6.93 11.86
CA ALA A 73 28.49 7.34 10.72
C ALA A 73 27.81 8.41 9.86
N GLU A 74 26.50 8.30 9.69
CA GLU A 74 25.70 9.30 8.97
C GLU A 74 25.67 10.64 9.71
N ALA A 75 25.36 10.62 11.00
CA ALA A 75 25.25 11.82 11.82
C ALA A 75 26.58 12.60 11.93
N TYR A 76 27.72 11.90 11.83
CA TYR A 76 29.05 12.49 11.93
C TYR A 76 29.81 12.58 10.60
N GLY A 77 29.19 12.21 9.47
CA GLY A 77 29.80 12.28 8.14
C GLY A 77 31.08 11.45 8.02
N LEU A 78 31.11 10.25 8.60
CA LEU A 78 32.28 9.36 8.52
C LEU A 78 32.47 8.83 7.08
N PRO A 79 33.72 8.67 6.62
CA PRO A 79 34.01 8.26 5.25
C PRO A 79 33.59 6.82 4.93
N ASP A 80 33.29 6.00 5.94
CA ASP A 80 32.93 4.58 5.84
C ASP A 80 31.40 4.33 5.91
N ILE A 81 30.58 5.36 5.67
CA ILE A 81 29.11 5.25 5.76
C ILE A 81 28.54 4.15 4.84
N ALA A 82 29.08 3.99 3.63
CA ALA A 82 28.61 2.97 2.69
C ALA A 82 28.85 1.54 3.23
N GLU A 83 30.03 1.28 3.78
CA GLU A 83 30.38 -0.03 4.37
C GLU A 83 29.50 -0.34 5.59
N ARG A 84 29.19 0.67 6.42
CA ARG A 84 28.34 0.51 7.59
C ARG A 84 26.87 0.30 7.24
N ARG A 85 26.38 0.94 6.17
CA ARG A 85 25.04 0.70 5.63
C ARG A 85 24.91 -0.72 5.06
N GLN A 86 25.91 -1.17 4.30
CA GLN A 86 25.96 -2.54 3.81
C GLN A 86 25.95 -3.57 4.97
N ALA A 87 26.75 -3.34 6.01
CA ALA A 87 26.78 -4.22 7.19
C ALA A 87 25.44 -4.23 7.95
N GLU A 88 24.73 -3.11 7.99
CA GLU A 88 23.39 -3.01 8.55
C GLU A 88 22.37 -3.81 7.73
N GLU A 89 22.37 -3.67 6.40
CA GLU A 89 21.49 -4.41 5.50
C GLU A 89 21.71 -5.93 5.60
N GLU A 90 22.96 -6.38 5.68
CA GLU A 90 23.29 -7.79 5.86
C GLU A 90 22.80 -8.34 7.20
N ALA A 91 23.01 -7.59 8.29
CA ALA A 91 22.51 -7.95 9.62
C ALA A 91 20.97 -7.98 9.65
N PHE A 92 20.32 -7.05 8.94
CA PHE A 92 18.87 -7.00 8.85
C PHE A 92 18.31 -8.14 8.00
N ARG A 93 18.93 -8.48 6.87
CA ARG A 93 18.60 -9.66 6.07
C ARG A 93 18.71 -10.94 6.91
N ALA A 94 19.78 -11.08 7.71
CA ALA A 94 19.93 -12.21 8.63
C ALA A 94 18.78 -12.27 9.66
N LEU A 95 18.36 -11.12 10.20
CA LEU A 95 17.19 -11.04 11.07
C LEU A 95 15.91 -11.49 10.35
N LEU A 96 15.66 -11.02 9.11
CA LEU A 96 14.46 -11.39 8.33
C LEU A 96 14.34 -12.89 8.06
N HIS A 97 15.46 -13.61 7.97
CA HIS A 97 15.49 -15.04 7.72
C HIS A 97 15.69 -15.90 8.98
N THR A 98 15.70 -15.29 10.17
CA THR A 98 15.87 -16.03 11.42
C THR A 98 14.58 -16.77 11.80
N PRO A 99 14.66 -18.08 12.17
CA PRO A 99 13.48 -18.82 12.57
C PRO A 99 12.72 -18.24 13.78
N LEU A 100 11.39 -18.10 13.69
CA LEU A 100 10.53 -17.56 14.74
C LEU A 100 9.76 -18.70 15.39
N THR A 101 10.25 -19.14 16.55
CA THR A 101 9.79 -20.39 17.20
C THR A 101 8.79 -20.19 18.33
N SER A 102 8.51 -18.93 18.68
CA SER A 102 7.63 -18.58 19.79
C SER A 102 6.96 -17.21 19.56
N ASP A 103 5.90 -16.91 20.31
CA ASP A 103 5.28 -15.57 20.27
C ASP A 103 6.23 -14.48 20.78
N ALA A 104 7.17 -14.84 21.67
CA ALA A 104 8.25 -13.97 22.11
C ALA A 104 9.21 -13.63 20.97
N ASP A 105 9.51 -14.60 20.10
CA ASP A 105 10.31 -14.38 18.88
C ASP A 105 9.58 -13.42 17.94
N ARG A 106 8.28 -13.65 17.69
CA ARG A 106 7.45 -12.82 16.81
C ARG A 106 7.33 -11.38 17.32
N ALA A 107 7.09 -11.20 18.62
CA ALA A 107 6.99 -9.89 19.25
C ALA A 107 8.32 -9.11 19.21
N ALA A 108 9.44 -9.77 19.52
CA ALA A 108 10.76 -9.16 19.48
C ALA A 108 11.19 -8.79 18.04
N TYR A 109 10.91 -9.70 17.09
CA TYR A 109 11.13 -9.48 15.67
C TYR A 109 10.30 -8.30 15.12
N ALA A 110 9.00 -8.26 15.41
CA ALA A 110 8.11 -7.18 14.98
C ALA A 110 8.56 -5.82 15.51
N ALA A 111 8.93 -5.74 16.79
CA ALA A 111 9.38 -4.51 17.41
C ALA A 111 10.63 -3.94 16.72
N ALA A 112 11.57 -4.79 16.32
CA ALA A 112 12.79 -4.35 15.63
C ALA A 112 12.53 -3.87 14.20
N VAL A 113 11.71 -4.60 13.45
CA VAL A 113 11.34 -4.22 12.08
C VAL A 113 10.58 -2.88 12.07
N ILE A 114 9.59 -2.72 12.97
CA ILE A 114 8.85 -1.46 13.12
C ILE A 114 9.79 -0.32 13.54
N SER A 115 10.72 -0.56 14.46
CA SER A 115 11.67 0.47 14.93
C SER A 115 12.61 0.96 13.83
N ARG A 116 13.10 0.06 12.97
CA ARG A 116 13.91 0.42 11.79
C ARG A 116 13.11 1.31 10.83
N GLN A 117 11.87 0.93 10.57
CA GLN A 117 11.02 1.60 9.57
C GLN A 117 10.44 2.93 10.04
N ALA A 118 10.09 3.04 11.33
CA ALA A 118 9.67 4.31 11.92
C ALA A 118 10.75 5.41 11.84
N GLN A 119 12.02 5.02 11.67
CA GLN A 119 13.15 5.94 11.51
C GLN A 119 13.57 6.13 10.04
N SER A 120 13.04 5.32 9.12
CA SER A 120 13.20 5.46 7.66
C SER A 120 12.17 6.43 7.09
N LEU A 121 12.04 7.61 7.70
CA LEU A 121 11.16 8.69 7.23
C LEU A 121 11.66 9.18 5.86
N GLY A 122 11.14 8.59 4.79
CA GLY A 122 11.46 8.98 3.41
C GLY A 122 11.65 7.82 2.44
N ASP A 123 11.60 6.57 2.90
CA ASP A 123 11.78 5.43 2.00
C ASP A 123 10.45 5.02 1.34
N ALA A 124 10.21 5.56 0.15
CA ALA A 124 9.03 5.25 -0.67
C ALA A 124 8.97 3.79 -1.13
N SER A 125 10.07 3.02 -0.96
CA SER A 125 10.18 1.60 -1.30
C SER A 125 9.47 0.64 -0.33
N ALA A 126 8.71 1.15 0.66
CA ALA A 126 8.12 0.31 1.70
C ALA A 126 7.08 -0.74 1.25
N THR A 127 6.77 -0.80 -0.05
CA THR A 127 5.66 -1.56 -0.66
C THR A 127 6.08 -2.79 -1.46
N GLU A 128 7.38 -3.03 -1.70
CA GLU A 128 7.81 -4.17 -2.53
C GLU A 128 7.56 -5.52 -1.84
N ARG A 129 7.40 -6.60 -2.63
CA ARG A 129 7.22 -7.95 -2.07
C ARG A 129 8.41 -8.35 -1.21
N ASP A 130 9.62 -8.07 -1.67
CA ASP A 130 10.85 -8.42 -0.95
C ASP A 130 11.30 -7.31 0.02
N HIS A 131 10.52 -6.22 0.09
CA HIS A 131 10.71 -5.19 1.09
C HIS A 131 10.64 -5.82 2.48
N PRO A 132 11.57 -5.48 3.38
CA PRO A 132 11.62 -6.09 4.70
C PRO A 132 10.33 -6.04 5.51
N MET A 133 9.47 -5.03 5.30
CA MET A 133 8.15 -4.98 5.96
C MET A 133 7.21 -6.07 5.46
N ALA A 134 7.17 -6.33 4.15
CA ALA A 134 6.31 -7.35 3.57
C ALA A 134 6.81 -8.76 3.92
N VAL A 135 8.13 -8.95 4.01
CA VAL A 135 8.74 -10.19 4.52
C VAL A 135 8.42 -10.37 6.00
N ALA A 136 8.59 -9.31 6.80
CA ALA A 136 8.31 -9.36 8.23
C ALA A 136 6.83 -9.60 8.54
N PHE A 137 5.92 -8.93 7.82
CA PHE A 137 4.48 -9.14 7.96
C PHE A 137 4.13 -10.60 7.68
N ARG A 138 4.66 -11.21 6.62
CA ARG A 138 4.42 -12.64 6.31
C ARG A 138 4.97 -13.57 7.39
N ASN A 139 6.19 -13.32 7.86
CA ASN A 139 6.79 -14.10 8.95
C ASN A 139 5.95 -14.01 10.25
N ILE A 140 5.39 -12.85 10.55
CA ILE A 140 4.57 -12.62 11.75
C ILE A 140 3.17 -13.23 11.60
N ALA A 141 2.48 -12.93 10.49
CA ALA A 141 1.08 -13.26 10.27
C ALA A 141 0.86 -14.74 9.93
N LEU A 142 1.76 -15.34 9.16
CA LEU A 142 1.57 -16.69 8.63
C LEU A 142 2.39 -17.73 9.40
N GLY A 143 3.41 -17.32 10.16
CA GLY A 143 4.38 -18.24 10.77
C GLY A 143 5.15 -19.08 9.74
N GLU A 144 4.99 -18.77 8.46
CA GLU A 144 5.65 -19.41 7.34
C GLU A 144 7.01 -18.75 7.17
N HIS A 145 8.08 -19.49 7.45
CA HIS A 145 9.38 -19.14 6.90
C HIS A 145 9.24 -19.07 5.40
N ALA A 146 9.40 -17.86 4.84
CA ALA A 146 9.32 -17.62 3.42
C ALA A 146 10.19 -18.66 2.67
N ARG A 147 9.52 -19.65 2.07
CA ARG A 147 10.12 -20.62 1.13
C ARG A 147 9.98 -20.07 -0.28
N GLU A 148 11.02 -20.27 -1.09
CA GLU A 148 11.03 -19.93 -2.52
C GLU A 148 9.91 -20.63 -3.33
N PRO A 149 9.49 -20.08 -4.49
CA PRO A 149 8.10 -20.19 -4.94
C PRO A 149 7.78 -21.20 -6.07
N GLU A 150 6.47 -21.45 -6.16
CA GLU A 150 5.61 -21.66 -7.35
C GLU A 150 5.25 -23.04 -7.94
N ALA A 151 6.02 -24.11 -7.77
CA ALA A 151 5.75 -25.35 -8.54
C ALA A 151 4.54 -26.23 -8.12
N MET A 152 3.79 -25.90 -7.05
CA MET A 152 2.90 -26.90 -6.38
C MET A 152 1.42 -26.53 -6.21
N ARG A 153 0.88 -25.54 -6.95
CA ARG A 153 -0.45 -24.96 -6.64
C ARG A 153 -1.66 -25.48 -7.43
N HIS A 154 -1.57 -26.57 -8.20
CA HIS A 154 -2.66 -26.98 -9.13
C HIS A 154 -3.32 -28.35 -8.88
N VAL A 155 -3.13 -28.99 -7.72
CA VAL A 155 -3.76 -30.29 -7.45
C VAL A 155 -5.20 -30.11 -6.92
N GLY A 156 -6.22 -30.50 -7.69
CA GLY A 156 -7.55 -30.86 -7.15
C GLY A 156 -8.80 -30.13 -7.66
N ARG A 157 -8.73 -29.22 -8.64
CA ARG A 157 -9.94 -28.54 -9.16
C ARG A 157 -10.61 -29.29 -10.31
N LYS A 158 -11.93 -29.45 -10.22
CA LYS A 158 -12.79 -30.10 -11.23
C LYS A 158 -13.08 -29.13 -12.38
N ALA A 159 -12.96 -29.58 -13.62
CA ALA A 159 -13.16 -28.76 -14.82
C ALA A 159 -14.63 -28.34 -14.97
N GLU A 160 -14.85 -27.05 -15.26
CA GLU A 160 -16.15 -26.51 -15.66
C GLU A 160 -16.50 -26.94 -17.10
N PRO A 161 -17.78 -27.15 -17.43
CA PRO A 161 -18.21 -27.60 -18.75
C PRO A 161 -18.05 -26.50 -19.82
N GLU A 162 -17.67 -26.90 -21.03
CA GLU A 162 -17.46 -26.04 -22.21
C GLU A 162 -18.75 -25.36 -22.66
N GLY A 163 -18.97 -24.13 -22.19
CA GLY A 163 -19.88 -23.18 -22.83
C GLY A 163 -19.23 -22.56 -24.07
N ALA A 164 -20.05 -21.92 -24.92
CA ALA A 164 -19.57 -21.19 -26.09
C ALA A 164 -18.42 -20.24 -25.72
N ALA A 165 -17.33 -20.30 -26.49
CA ALA A 165 -16.11 -19.56 -26.20
C ALA A 165 -16.38 -18.05 -26.12
N ASP A 166 -15.98 -17.43 -25.00
CA ASP A 166 -16.10 -16.00 -24.78
C ASP A 166 -15.26 -15.24 -25.82
N PRO A 167 -15.80 -14.22 -26.51
CA PRO A 167 -15.08 -13.46 -27.54
C PRO A 167 -13.76 -12.87 -27.03
N ILE A 168 -13.64 -12.58 -25.73
CA ILE A 168 -12.39 -12.05 -25.14
C ILE A 168 -11.23 -13.04 -25.26
N LEU A 169 -11.48 -14.35 -25.26
CA LEU A 169 -10.44 -15.36 -25.35
C LEU A 169 -9.77 -15.34 -26.73
N ALA A 170 -10.55 -15.13 -27.79
CA ALA A 170 -10.03 -14.98 -29.15
C ALA A 170 -9.21 -13.68 -29.30
N ALA A 171 -9.67 -12.58 -28.70
CA ALA A 171 -8.93 -11.31 -28.69
C ALA A 171 -7.59 -11.45 -27.95
N ILE A 172 -7.59 -12.09 -26.77
CA ILE A 172 -6.37 -12.35 -25.98
C ILE A 172 -5.40 -13.24 -26.76
N ALA A 173 -5.89 -14.30 -27.41
CA ALA A 173 -5.05 -15.17 -28.24
C ALA A 173 -4.39 -14.40 -29.40
N THR A 174 -5.14 -13.51 -30.05
CA THR A 174 -4.60 -12.64 -31.11
C THR A 174 -3.53 -11.70 -30.59
N SER A 175 -3.75 -11.07 -29.43
CA SER A 175 -2.74 -10.21 -28.79
C SER A 175 -1.48 -10.98 -28.40
N LYS A 176 -1.60 -12.20 -27.87
CA LYS A 176 -0.45 -13.06 -27.55
C LYS A 176 0.35 -13.41 -28.79
N ALA A 177 -0.29 -13.79 -29.88
CA ALA A 177 0.39 -14.09 -31.14
C ALA A 177 1.11 -12.87 -31.73
N ALA A 178 0.51 -11.67 -31.66
CA ALA A 178 1.17 -10.44 -32.10
C ALA A 178 2.40 -10.10 -31.24
N THR A 179 2.27 -10.24 -29.92
CA THR A 179 3.36 -10.12 -28.95
C THR A 179 4.50 -11.11 -29.25
N GLU A 180 4.20 -12.39 -29.45
CA GLU A 180 5.20 -13.42 -29.77
C GLU A 180 5.93 -13.13 -31.08
N ALA A 181 5.23 -12.62 -32.10
CA ALA A 181 5.84 -12.22 -33.36
C ALA A 181 6.79 -11.02 -33.21
N PHE A 182 6.43 -10.04 -32.36
CA PHE A 182 7.29 -8.90 -32.04
C PHE A 182 8.55 -9.35 -31.26
N ASP A 183 8.38 -10.19 -30.24
CA ASP A 183 9.49 -10.74 -29.45
C ASP A 183 10.43 -11.58 -30.30
N ALA A 184 9.90 -12.47 -31.14
CA ALA A 184 10.70 -13.27 -32.06
C ALA A 184 11.52 -12.40 -33.02
N PHE A 185 10.94 -11.31 -33.52
CA PHE A 185 11.68 -10.36 -34.35
C PHE A 185 12.80 -9.66 -33.56
N GLY A 186 12.52 -9.20 -32.33
CA GLY A 186 13.52 -8.59 -31.44
C GLY A 186 14.71 -9.50 -31.14
N GLU A 187 14.48 -10.81 -30.99
CA GLU A 187 15.56 -11.79 -30.85
C GLU A 187 16.45 -11.87 -32.10
N THR A 188 15.87 -11.77 -33.31
CA THR A 188 16.67 -11.80 -34.57
C THR A 188 17.52 -10.56 -34.80
N THR A 189 17.17 -9.43 -34.19
CA THR A 189 17.86 -8.14 -34.37
C THR A 189 18.76 -7.76 -33.20
N ARG A 190 18.73 -8.52 -32.09
CA ARG A 190 19.51 -8.24 -30.88
C ARG A 190 21.01 -8.15 -31.17
N GLY A 191 21.61 -7.01 -30.80
CA GLY A 191 23.04 -6.75 -30.94
C GLY A 191 23.51 -6.43 -32.36
N VAL A 192 22.59 -6.30 -33.33
CA VAL A 192 22.89 -5.98 -34.73
C VAL A 192 22.29 -4.62 -35.08
N ARG A 193 23.01 -3.83 -35.88
CA ARG A 193 22.45 -2.59 -36.44
C ARG A 193 21.35 -2.94 -37.43
N MET A 194 20.12 -2.50 -37.16
CA MET A 194 18.98 -2.75 -38.02
C MET A 194 19.13 -2.06 -39.38
N THR A 195 18.77 -2.79 -40.44
CA THR A 195 18.58 -2.25 -41.79
C THR A 195 17.27 -1.47 -41.87
N LYS A 196 17.13 -0.62 -42.91
CA LYS A 196 15.87 0.10 -43.14
C LYS A 196 14.66 -0.82 -43.25
N ALA A 197 14.79 -1.95 -43.96
CA ALA A 197 13.72 -2.94 -44.10
C ALA A 197 13.34 -3.58 -42.76
N GLN A 198 14.32 -3.83 -41.88
CA GLN A 198 14.06 -4.32 -40.52
C GLN A 198 13.35 -3.26 -39.66
N CYS A 199 13.69 -1.97 -39.76
CA CYS A 199 12.94 -0.92 -39.08
C CYS A 199 11.49 -0.80 -39.58
N GLU A 200 11.27 -0.96 -40.89
CA GLU A 200 9.92 -0.99 -41.47
C GLU A 200 9.12 -2.20 -40.95
N GLN A 201 9.76 -3.36 -40.84
CA GLN A 201 9.15 -4.56 -40.27
C GLN A 201 8.84 -4.42 -38.77
N GLU A 202 9.76 -3.86 -37.99
CA GLU A 202 9.56 -3.56 -36.55
C GLU A 202 8.33 -2.66 -36.33
N ASN A 203 8.23 -1.58 -37.11
CA ASN A 203 7.10 -0.66 -37.05
C ASN A 203 5.77 -1.35 -37.38
N ALA A 204 5.76 -2.25 -38.38
CA ALA A 204 4.58 -3.01 -38.75
C ALA A 204 4.16 -4.00 -37.64
N LEU A 205 5.12 -4.68 -37.00
CA LEU A 205 4.86 -5.59 -35.89
C LEU A 205 4.36 -4.83 -34.64
N ASN A 206 4.98 -3.69 -34.31
CA ASN A 206 4.53 -2.83 -33.22
C ASN A 206 3.10 -2.32 -33.45
N ALA A 207 2.77 -1.88 -34.67
CA ALA A 207 1.41 -1.46 -35.02
C ALA A 207 0.40 -2.61 -34.89
N ALA A 208 0.78 -3.83 -35.29
CA ALA A 208 -0.06 -5.02 -35.14
C ALA A 208 -0.27 -5.40 -33.66
N GLU A 209 0.77 -5.32 -32.83
CA GLU A 209 0.68 -5.56 -31.38
C GLU A 209 -0.24 -4.55 -30.71
N LEU A 210 -0.07 -3.24 -30.98
CA LEU A 210 -0.93 -2.19 -30.44
C LEU A 210 -2.39 -2.36 -30.85
N ALA A 211 -2.65 -2.72 -32.12
CA ALA A 211 -3.99 -2.97 -32.62
C ALA A 211 -4.64 -4.18 -31.91
N ALA A 212 -3.89 -5.25 -31.68
CA ALA A 212 -4.38 -6.43 -30.98
C ALA A 212 -4.62 -6.18 -29.49
N GLN A 213 -3.73 -5.45 -28.80
CA GLN A 213 -3.94 -5.03 -27.41
C GLN A 213 -5.20 -4.16 -27.30
N LYS A 214 -5.38 -3.19 -28.20
CA LYS A 214 -6.59 -2.35 -28.25
C LYS A 214 -7.85 -3.19 -28.42
N ALA A 215 -7.82 -4.21 -29.27
CA ALA A 215 -8.96 -5.11 -29.45
C ALA A 215 -9.32 -5.87 -28.16
N VAL A 216 -8.34 -6.29 -27.36
CA VAL A 216 -8.59 -6.91 -26.04
C VAL A 216 -9.34 -5.93 -25.13
N TRP A 217 -8.87 -4.69 -25.01
CA TRP A 217 -9.48 -3.69 -24.14
C TRP A 217 -10.87 -3.22 -24.60
N GLN A 218 -11.19 -3.37 -25.89
CA GLN A 218 -12.51 -3.05 -26.45
C GLN A 218 -13.49 -4.23 -26.43
N THR A 219 -13.02 -5.45 -26.17
CA THR A 219 -13.86 -6.65 -26.17
C THR A 219 -14.47 -6.84 -24.79
N VAL A 220 -15.81 -6.86 -24.71
CA VAL A 220 -16.53 -7.05 -23.45
C VAL A 220 -16.61 -8.55 -23.13
N PRO A 221 -16.05 -9.04 -22.01
CA PRO A 221 -16.16 -10.45 -21.61
C PRO A 221 -17.60 -10.78 -21.20
N THR A 222 -18.18 -11.81 -21.79
CA THR A 222 -19.59 -12.21 -21.55
C THR A 222 -19.75 -13.35 -20.54
N THR A 223 -18.65 -13.99 -20.14
CA THR A 223 -18.62 -15.14 -19.25
C THR A 223 -17.69 -14.90 -18.05
N PRO A 224 -17.89 -15.61 -16.92
CA PRO A 224 -16.93 -15.56 -15.81
C PRO A 224 -15.51 -16.01 -16.22
N ALA A 225 -15.38 -16.99 -17.12
CA ALA A 225 -14.09 -17.43 -17.64
C ALA A 225 -13.39 -16.31 -18.43
N GLY A 226 -14.13 -15.59 -19.28
CA GLY A 226 -13.61 -14.46 -20.02
C GLY A 226 -13.17 -13.29 -19.13
N ARG A 227 -13.95 -12.96 -18.09
CA ARG A 227 -13.57 -11.93 -17.11
C ARG A 227 -12.27 -12.30 -16.38
N ARG A 228 -12.13 -13.55 -15.94
CA ARG A 228 -10.88 -14.06 -15.35
C ARG A 228 -9.71 -13.96 -16.33
N ALA A 229 -9.91 -14.35 -17.58
CA ALA A 229 -8.87 -14.28 -18.61
C ALA A 229 -8.44 -12.84 -18.91
N LEU A 230 -9.37 -11.87 -18.91
CA LEU A 230 -9.03 -10.44 -19.08
C LEU A 230 -8.18 -9.92 -17.93
N VAL A 231 -8.50 -10.31 -16.69
CA VAL A 231 -7.70 -9.92 -15.51
C VAL A 231 -6.29 -10.53 -15.59
N ASP A 232 -6.17 -11.80 -15.97
CA ASP A 232 -4.87 -12.44 -16.15
C ASP A 232 -4.06 -11.78 -17.29
N PHE A 233 -4.72 -11.44 -18.40
CA PHE A 233 -4.09 -10.70 -19.49
C PHE A 233 -3.57 -9.33 -19.03
N ALA A 234 -4.39 -8.57 -18.30
CA ALA A 234 -4.00 -7.28 -17.75
C ALA A 234 -2.77 -7.39 -16.83
N ARG A 235 -2.71 -8.46 -16.02
CA ARG A 235 -1.55 -8.76 -15.17
C ARG A 235 -0.29 -9.02 -16.01
N THR A 236 -0.39 -9.80 -17.08
CA THR A 236 0.75 -10.05 -17.98
C THR A 236 1.23 -8.78 -18.67
N GLN A 237 0.32 -7.89 -19.10
CA GLN A 237 0.69 -6.61 -19.72
C GLN A 237 1.44 -5.70 -18.75
N VAL A 238 0.98 -5.64 -17.51
CA VAL A 238 1.65 -4.98 -16.39
C VAL A 238 3.07 -5.53 -16.23
N GLN A 239 3.23 -6.85 -16.13
CA GLN A 239 4.53 -7.51 -15.93
C GLN A 239 5.52 -7.32 -17.10
N ARG A 240 5.04 -7.21 -18.34
CA ARG A 240 5.93 -6.97 -19.50
C ARG A 240 6.46 -5.55 -19.55
N ARG A 241 5.74 -4.58 -18.97
CA ARG A 241 6.14 -3.17 -18.97
C ARG A 241 6.99 -2.80 -17.76
N THR A 242 6.93 -3.61 -16.70
CA THR A 242 7.83 -3.47 -15.56
C THR A 242 9.24 -3.90 -15.92
N ASN A 243 10.23 -3.08 -15.60
CA ASN A 243 11.62 -3.48 -15.76
C ASN A 243 11.92 -4.74 -14.91
N PRO A 244 12.70 -5.71 -15.43
CA PRO A 244 13.10 -6.90 -14.67
C PRO A 244 13.98 -6.56 -13.45
N ASP A 245 14.52 -5.34 -13.42
CA ASP A 245 15.36 -4.82 -12.34
C ASP A 245 14.57 -4.48 -11.07
N GLY A 246 13.23 -4.57 -11.11
CA GLY A 246 12.37 -4.44 -9.94
C GLY A 246 12.26 -3.01 -9.42
N ASP A 247 12.48 -1.99 -10.26
CA ASP A 247 12.32 -0.59 -9.88
C ASP A 247 10.82 -0.29 -9.64
N VAL A 248 10.44 0.02 -8.40
CA VAL A 248 9.04 0.03 -7.92
C VAL A 248 8.31 1.37 -8.13
N ASP A 249 8.91 2.27 -8.90
CA ASP A 249 8.20 3.44 -9.46
C ASP A 249 7.11 3.05 -10.48
N ASP A 250 6.99 1.76 -10.82
CA ASP A 250 6.00 1.27 -11.77
C ASP A 250 4.62 1.08 -11.13
N SER A 251 3.74 2.06 -11.39
CA SER A 251 2.26 1.97 -11.38
C SER A 251 1.66 0.59 -11.73
N ALA A 252 2.39 -0.22 -12.50
CA ALA A 252 2.06 -1.58 -12.85
C ALA A 252 1.87 -2.52 -11.63
N TRP A 253 2.68 -2.43 -10.56
CA TRP A 253 2.53 -3.30 -9.38
C TRP A 253 1.19 -3.07 -8.66
N LEU A 254 0.82 -1.80 -8.47
CA LEU A 254 -0.45 -1.41 -7.86
C LEU A 254 -1.64 -1.83 -8.74
N ILE A 255 -1.53 -1.66 -10.06
CA ILE A 255 -2.52 -2.18 -11.01
C ILE A 255 -2.64 -3.70 -10.84
N GLY A 256 -1.55 -4.42 -10.61
CA GLY A 256 -1.55 -5.85 -10.29
C GLY A 256 -2.37 -6.21 -9.03
N LEU A 257 -2.28 -5.42 -7.96
CA LEU A 257 -3.09 -5.61 -6.75
C LEU A 257 -4.57 -5.31 -6.99
N MET A 258 -4.88 -4.21 -7.68
CA MET A 258 -6.26 -3.88 -8.06
C MET A 258 -6.86 -5.00 -8.93
N LEU A 259 -6.09 -5.54 -9.87
CA LEU A 259 -6.49 -6.68 -10.69
C LEU A 259 -6.74 -7.95 -9.86
N ASN A 260 -5.97 -8.20 -8.80
CA ASN A 260 -6.23 -9.32 -7.89
C ASN A 260 -7.55 -9.16 -7.12
N ALA A 261 -7.86 -7.94 -6.66
CA ALA A 261 -9.15 -7.64 -6.04
C ALA A 261 -10.31 -7.84 -7.03
N PHE A 262 -10.17 -7.36 -8.26
CA PHE A 262 -11.16 -7.60 -9.32
C PHE A 262 -11.31 -9.10 -9.66
N ALA A 263 -10.22 -9.87 -9.69
CA ALA A 263 -10.29 -11.32 -9.87
C ALA A 263 -11.12 -12.01 -8.77
N ALA A 264 -10.95 -11.58 -7.52
CA ALA A 264 -11.70 -12.12 -6.38
C ALA A 264 -13.20 -11.78 -6.48
N MET A 265 -13.54 -10.54 -6.87
CA MET A 265 -14.92 -10.12 -7.09
C MET A 265 -15.61 -10.86 -8.25
N VAL A 266 -14.85 -11.20 -9.29
CA VAL A 266 -15.35 -11.93 -10.48
C VAL A 266 -15.55 -13.43 -10.19
N ALA A 267 -14.89 -13.97 -9.17
CA ALA A 267 -14.95 -15.39 -8.82
C ALA A 267 -16.20 -15.80 -8.04
N ASP A 268 -17.04 -14.85 -7.59
CA ASP A 268 -18.30 -15.16 -6.93
C ASP A 268 -19.38 -15.53 -7.97
N PRO A 269 -19.83 -16.80 -8.00
CA PRO A 269 -20.83 -17.26 -8.97
C PRO A 269 -22.26 -16.75 -8.69
N SER A 270 -22.50 -16.09 -7.55
CA SER A 270 -23.82 -15.59 -7.15
C SER A 270 -24.13 -14.17 -7.63
N GLY A 271 -23.11 -13.40 -8.05
CA GLY A 271 -23.27 -12.03 -8.51
C GLY A 271 -23.83 -11.95 -9.93
N SER A 272 -25.14 -11.84 -10.09
CA SER A 272 -25.74 -11.41 -11.34
C SER A 272 -25.42 -9.92 -11.57
N TRP A 273 -24.37 -9.63 -12.32
CA TRP A 273 -24.11 -8.26 -12.77
C TRP A 273 -25.19 -7.90 -13.80
N PRO A 274 -26.06 -6.90 -13.55
CA PRO A 274 -27.05 -6.49 -14.53
C PRO A 274 -26.31 -5.94 -15.75
N VAL A 275 -26.60 -6.52 -16.93
CA VAL A 275 -26.15 -5.97 -18.21
C VAL A 275 -26.84 -4.61 -18.38
N GLN A 276 -26.08 -3.53 -18.21
CA GLN A 276 -26.62 -2.19 -18.33
C GLN A 276 -26.94 -1.93 -19.81
N ALA A 277 -28.22 -1.77 -20.13
CA ALA A 277 -28.65 -1.41 -21.49
C ALA A 277 -28.07 -0.04 -21.87
N PRO A 278 -27.68 0.19 -23.14
CA PRO A 278 -27.13 1.47 -23.58
C PRO A 278 -28.16 2.57 -23.36
N ALA A 279 -27.85 3.50 -22.44
CA ALA A 279 -28.72 4.62 -22.11
C ALA A 279 -28.93 5.50 -23.34
N THR A 280 -30.19 5.64 -23.76
CA THR A 280 -30.58 6.27 -25.04
C THR A 280 -31.03 7.74 -24.89
N GLU A 281 -30.86 8.35 -23.73
CA GLU A 281 -31.26 9.75 -23.51
C GLU A 281 -30.07 10.64 -23.17
N VAL A 282 -29.96 11.73 -23.93
CA VAL A 282 -29.01 12.83 -23.72
C VAL A 282 -29.43 13.63 -22.48
N GLN A 283 -29.20 13.05 -21.31
CA GLN A 283 -29.16 13.79 -20.06
C GLN A 283 -27.88 14.64 -20.05
N PRO A 284 -27.87 15.85 -19.45
CA PRO A 284 -26.64 16.59 -19.23
C PRO A 284 -25.66 15.65 -18.50
N SER A 285 -24.43 15.54 -19.01
CA SER A 285 -23.42 14.65 -18.42
C SER A 285 -23.34 14.96 -16.93
N PRO A 286 -23.66 14.01 -16.04
CA PRO A 286 -23.54 14.25 -14.61
C PRO A 286 -22.12 14.72 -14.28
N ASP A 287 -22.02 15.60 -13.28
CA ASP A 287 -20.72 16.07 -12.76
C ASP A 287 -19.82 14.85 -12.50
N THR A 288 -18.53 14.98 -12.76
CA THR A 288 -17.54 13.91 -12.61
C THR A 288 -17.61 13.28 -11.22
N LYS A 289 -17.90 14.09 -10.19
CA LYS A 289 -18.08 13.61 -8.81
C LYS A 289 -19.31 12.71 -8.64
N ASP A 290 -20.43 13.07 -9.27
CA ASP A 290 -21.64 12.26 -9.25
C ASP A 290 -21.45 10.95 -10.02
N ARG A 291 -20.77 11.00 -11.16
CA ARG A 291 -20.40 9.78 -11.89
C ARG A 291 -19.51 8.86 -11.06
N ALA A 292 -18.51 9.43 -10.37
CA ALA A 292 -17.61 8.69 -9.52
C ALA A 292 -18.35 8.02 -8.34
N ARG A 293 -19.25 8.76 -7.69
CA ARG A 293 -20.14 8.24 -6.63
C ARG A 293 -21.02 7.09 -7.14
N LEU A 294 -21.73 7.30 -8.24
CA LEU A 294 -22.61 6.27 -8.83
C LEU A 294 -21.82 5.01 -9.25
N SER A 295 -20.58 5.18 -9.75
CA SER A 295 -19.71 4.04 -10.05
C SER A 295 -19.25 3.33 -8.77
N ALA A 296 -18.90 4.08 -7.72
CA ALA A 296 -18.54 3.50 -6.43
C ALA A 296 -19.70 2.68 -5.85
N GLU A 297 -20.95 3.15 -5.96
CA GLU A 297 -22.18 2.47 -5.47
C GLU A 297 -22.42 1.09 -6.09
N GLN A 298 -21.87 0.80 -7.27
CA GLN A 298 -22.01 -0.51 -7.93
C GLN A 298 -21.23 -1.63 -7.24
N ILE A 299 -20.29 -1.30 -6.36
CA ILE A 299 -19.51 -2.30 -5.62
C ILE A 299 -20.37 -2.84 -4.48
N ASP A 300 -20.69 -4.13 -4.54
CA ASP A 300 -21.31 -4.83 -3.41
C ASP A 300 -20.25 -5.17 -2.36
N LEU A 301 -20.45 -4.69 -1.14
CA LEU A 301 -19.58 -4.89 0.00
C LEU A 301 -20.15 -5.91 1.00
N THR A 302 -21.40 -6.33 0.81
CA THR A 302 -22.14 -7.10 1.81
C THR A 302 -21.56 -8.49 2.05
N ALA A 303 -21.00 -9.11 1.00
CA ALA A 303 -20.38 -10.43 1.07
C ALA A 303 -18.98 -10.44 1.73
N LEU A 304 -18.38 -9.27 1.98
CA LEU A 304 -17.03 -9.18 2.52
C LEU A 304 -17.03 -9.26 4.05
N ASP A 305 -16.05 -9.98 4.61
CA ASP A 305 -15.77 -9.98 6.05
C ASP A 305 -14.97 -8.74 6.48
N VAL A 306 -14.78 -8.56 7.80
CA VAL A 306 -14.08 -7.40 8.37
C VAL A 306 -12.65 -7.25 7.85
N PHE A 307 -11.91 -8.35 7.70
CA PHE A 307 -10.51 -8.31 7.24
C PHE A 307 -10.44 -7.98 5.75
N GLN A 308 -11.35 -8.53 4.95
CA GLN A 308 -11.48 -8.23 3.53
C GLN A 308 -11.84 -6.76 3.31
N LEU A 309 -12.78 -6.22 4.08
CA LEU A 309 -13.13 -4.80 4.05
C LEU A 309 -11.95 -3.92 4.47
N SER A 310 -11.22 -4.28 5.53
CA SER A 310 -10.02 -3.55 5.99
C SER A 310 -8.93 -3.52 4.90
N THR A 311 -8.67 -4.67 4.27
CA THR A 311 -7.72 -4.79 3.15
C THR A 311 -8.16 -3.95 1.95
N LEU A 312 -9.46 -3.96 1.62
CA LEU A 312 -10.02 -3.17 0.54
C LEU A 312 -9.89 -1.67 0.81
N PHE A 313 -10.09 -1.24 2.06
CA PHE A 313 -9.90 0.14 2.49
C PHE A 313 -8.45 0.60 2.25
N GLU A 314 -7.46 -0.18 2.66
CA GLU A 314 -6.04 0.13 2.44
C GLU A 314 -5.69 0.17 0.95
N ALA A 315 -6.20 -0.76 0.14
CA ALA A 315 -5.96 -0.78 -1.29
C ALA A 315 -6.50 0.49 -1.98
N TYR A 316 -7.72 0.92 -1.63
CA TYR A 316 -8.28 2.14 -2.19
C TYR A 316 -7.67 3.42 -1.63
N GLN A 317 -7.13 3.39 -0.41
CA GLN A 317 -6.30 4.47 0.12
C GLN A 317 -5.08 4.71 -0.78
N VAL A 318 -4.34 3.65 -1.10
CA VAL A 318 -3.18 3.73 -1.99
C VAL A 318 -3.60 4.19 -3.38
N ALA A 319 -4.65 3.58 -3.95
CA ALA A 319 -5.16 3.96 -5.27
C ALA A 319 -5.54 5.44 -5.34
N ARG A 320 -6.23 5.97 -4.31
CA ARG A 320 -6.57 7.40 -4.23
C ARG A 320 -5.32 8.27 -4.27
N PHE A 321 -4.33 8.01 -3.42
CA PHE A 321 -3.09 8.79 -3.40
C PHE A 321 -2.31 8.71 -4.72
N SER A 322 -2.32 7.56 -5.38
CA SER A 322 -1.71 7.42 -6.70
C SER A 322 -2.41 8.30 -7.75
N TRP A 323 -3.75 8.31 -7.77
CA TRP A 323 -4.51 9.15 -8.71
C TRP A 323 -4.41 10.64 -8.41
N GLU A 324 -4.40 11.02 -7.14
CA GLU A 324 -4.11 12.40 -6.70
C GLU A 324 -2.72 12.83 -7.23
N GLY A 325 -1.72 11.96 -7.11
CA GLY A 325 -0.37 12.19 -7.63
C GLY A 325 -0.32 12.37 -9.14
N VAL A 326 -1.15 11.65 -9.91
CA VAL A 326 -1.31 11.83 -11.36
C VAL A 326 -2.03 13.15 -11.66
N GLY A 327 -3.14 13.43 -10.97
CA GLY A 327 -3.92 14.66 -11.11
C GLY A 327 -3.11 15.92 -10.80
N ALA A 328 -2.12 15.83 -9.92
CA ALA A 328 -1.23 16.95 -9.58
C ALA A 328 -0.13 17.24 -10.63
N ARG A 329 0.07 16.39 -11.65
CA ARG A 329 1.15 16.60 -12.63
C ARG A 329 0.82 17.69 -13.65
N PRO A 330 1.82 18.42 -14.18
CA PRO A 330 1.58 19.48 -15.16
C PRO A 330 0.87 19.03 -16.45
N TYR A 331 1.02 17.77 -16.87
CA TYR A 331 0.35 17.24 -18.07
C TYR A 331 -1.14 16.93 -17.86
N SER A 332 -1.62 16.95 -16.61
CA SER A 332 -3.04 16.78 -16.29
C SER A 332 -3.83 18.08 -16.47
N PHE A 333 -3.16 19.18 -16.80
CA PHE A 333 -3.76 20.48 -17.03
C PHE A 333 -3.36 21.05 -18.39
N ASP A 334 -4.29 21.73 -19.03
CA ASP A 334 -3.97 22.55 -20.21
C ASP A 334 -3.13 23.75 -19.77
N ASN A 335 -2.00 23.96 -20.45
CA ASN A 335 -1.01 24.99 -20.10
C ASN A 335 -1.31 26.36 -20.74
N GLU A 336 -2.58 26.68 -21.00
CA GLU A 336 -2.91 27.96 -21.61
C GLU A 336 -2.63 29.13 -20.63
N PRO A 337 -1.74 30.08 -20.99
CA PRO A 337 -1.37 31.18 -20.10
C PRO A 337 -2.57 32.12 -19.87
N GLY A 338 -3.06 32.19 -18.63
CA GLY A 338 -4.00 33.22 -18.19
C GLY A 338 -5.45 32.77 -17.97
N GLU A 339 -5.79 31.52 -18.26
CA GLU A 339 -7.10 30.94 -17.92
C GLU A 339 -7.02 30.02 -16.69
N PHE A 340 -8.20 29.72 -16.11
CA PHE A 340 -8.31 28.68 -15.09
C PHE A 340 -7.75 27.37 -15.67
N LYS A 341 -6.91 26.66 -14.90
CA LYS A 341 -6.35 25.38 -15.32
C LYS A 341 -7.49 24.39 -15.58
N CYS A 342 -7.85 24.19 -16.85
CA CYS A 342 -8.73 23.11 -17.28
C CYS A 342 -7.98 21.79 -17.19
N LEU A 343 -8.67 20.73 -16.79
CA LEU A 343 -8.10 19.38 -16.82
C LEU A 343 -8.01 18.91 -18.27
N THR A 344 -6.89 18.29 -18.63
CA THR A 344 -6.81 17.50 -19.87
C THR A 344 -7.70 16.26 -19.76
N GLU A 345 -7.94 15.52 -20.85
CA GLU A 345 -8.65 14.23 -20.78
C GLU A 345 -8.03 13.26 -19.75
N LEU A 346 -6.69 13.24 -19.66
CA LEU A 346 -5.98 12.45 -18.65
C LEU A 346 -6.24 12.98 -17.23
N GLY A 347 -6.24 14.30 -17.05
CA GLY A 347 -6.58 14.94 -15.79
C GLY A 347 -8.01 14.64 -15.35
N GLU A 348 -8.96 14.60 -16.28
CA GLU A 348 -10.36 14.24 -16.01
C GLU A 348 -10.48 12.78 -15.55
N VAL A 349 -9.75 11.85 -16.18
CA VAL A 349 -9.70 10.44 -15.77
C VAL A 349 -9.09 10.29 -14.38
N ALA A 350 -7.96 10.95 -14.11
CA ALA A 350 -7.32 10.90 -12.81
C ALA A 350 -8.23 11.46 -11.71
N ASN A 351 -8.87 12.61 -11.98
CA ASN A 351 -9.83 13.23 -11.08
C ASN A 351 -11.04 12.33 -10.82
N PHE A 352 -11.57 11.67 -11.85
CA PHE A 352 -12.67 10.71 -11.71
C PHE A 352 -12.28 9.52 -10.82
N GLU A 353 -11.14 8.88 -11.09
CA GLU A 353 -10.70 7.69 -10.34
C GLU A 353 -10.29 8.03 -8.90
N GLU A 354 -9.70 9.20 -8.64
CA GLU A 354 -9.43 9.69 -7.29
C GLU A 354 -10.74 9.83 -6.48
N HIS A 355 -11.74 10.53 -7.04
CA HIS A 355 -13.03 10.68 -6.39
C HIS A 355 -13.75 9.34 -6.20
N ARG A 356 -13.64 8.45 -7.18
CA ARG A 356 -14.24 7.12 -7.08
C ARG A 356 -13.60 6.32 -5.96
N ALA A 357 -12.28 6.32 -5.86
CA ALA A 357 -11.56 5.67 -4.78
C ALA A 357 -11.96 6.24 -3.41
N ALA A 358 -12.06 7.58 -3.28
CA ALA A 358 -12.52 8.22 -2.05
C ALA A 358 -13.94 7.79 -1.64
N TRP A 359 -14.88 7.74 -2.59
CA TRP A 359 -16.24 7.25 -2.34
C TRP A 359 -16.28 5.78 -1.93
N ILE A 360 -15.44 4.94 -2.54
CA ILE A 360 -15.35 3.52 -2.16
C ILE A 360 -14.81 3.39 -0.74
N MET A 361 -13.79 4.17 -0.37
CA MET A 361 -13.26 4.18 1.01
C MET A 361 -14.32 4.57 2.03
N ASP A 362 -15.11 5.61 1.75
CA ASP A 362 -16.22 6.03 2.63
C ASP A 362 -17.27 4.93 2.77
N ARG A 363 -17.66 4.29 1.65
CA ARG A 363 -18.60 3.15 1.69
C ARG A 363 -18.04 1.98 2.48
N VAL A 364 -16.76 1.64 2.32
CA VAL A 364 -16.10 0.57 3.09
C VAL A 364 -16.05 0.91 4.57
N ALA A 365 -15.68 2.14 4.93
CA ALA A 365 -15.66 2.57 6.33
C ALA A 365 -17.06 2.52 6.97
N ASN A 366 -18.08 2.96 6.24
CA ASN A 366 -19.48 2.89 6.68
C ASN A 366 -19.94 1.43 6.84
N GLU A 367 -19.61 0.56 5.88
CA GLU A 367 -19.94 -0.87 5.95
C GLU A 367 -19.26 -1.55 7.14
N ILE A 368 -17.95 -1.33 7.33
CA ILE A 368 -17.17 -1.84 8.47
C ILE A 368 -17.79 -1.41 9.80
N ALA A 369 -18.26 -0.16 9.90
CA ALA A 369 -18.87 0.36 11.13
C ALA A 369 -20.20 -0.34 11.50
N THR A 370 -20.88 -0.99 10.56
CA THR A 370 -22.11 -1.77 10.82
C THR A 370 -21.84 -3.21 11.27
N ARG A 371 -20.61 -3.71 11.10
CA ARG A 371 -20.27 -5.11 11.43
C ARG A 371 -20.14 -5.31 12.93
N GLN A 372 -20.70 -6.41 13.42
CA GLN A 372 -20.45 -6.87 14.78
C GLN A 372 -19.17 -7.71 14.79
N PRO A 373 -18.14 -7.34 15.57
CA PRO A 373 -16.92 -8.14 15.65
C PRO A 373 -17.20 -9.46 16.38
N GLU A 374 -16.72 -10.56 15.80
CA GLU A 374 -16.80 -11.90 16.41
C GLU A 374 -15.76 -12.10 17.52
N ASP A 375 -14.64 -11.38 17.43
CA ASP A 375 -13.52 -11.44 18.36
C ASP A 375 -12.81 -10.08 18.51
N ASP A 376 -11.82 -10.04 19.41
CA ASP A 376 -11.03 -8.83 19.65
C ASP A 376 -10.18 -8.41 18.44
N TYR A 377 -9.80 -9.34 17.55
CA TYR A 377 -9.03 -9.02 16.34
C TYR A 377 -9.88 -8.25 15.35
N GLN A 378 -11.08 -8.74 15.03
CA GLN A 378 -12.04 -8.04 14.19
C GLN A 378 -12.43 -6.69 14.80
N ARG A 379 -12.61 -6.62 16.13
CA ARG A 379 -12.87 -5.35 16.81
C ARG A 379 -11.73 -4.35 16.57
N ASN A 380 -10.48 -4.78 16.70
CA ASN A 380 -9.33 -3.91 16.49
C ASN A 380 -9.19 -3.46 15.03
N GLU A 381 -9.48 -4.34 14.06
CA GLU A 381 -9.52 -3.99 12.64
C GLU A 381 -10.60 -2.94 12.34
N ILE A 382 -11.81 -3.12 12.87
CA ILE A 382 -12.90 -2.14 12.75
C ILE A 382 -12.45 -0.78 13.30
N LEU A 383 -11.86 -0.76 14.50
CA LEU A 383 -11.37 0.48 15.13
C LEU A 383 -10.26 1.14 14.32
N MET A 384 -9.31 0.35 13.79
CA MET A 384 -8.20 0.84 12.99
C MET A 384 -8.70 1.48 11.69
N ALA A 385 -9.54 0.80 10.92
CA ALA A 385 -10.09 1.29 9.67
C ALA A 385 -10.91 2.58 9.89
N ARG A 386 -11.81 2.59 10.88
CA ARG A 386 -12.62 3.78 11.23
C ARG A 386 -11.75 4.95 11.68
N THR A 387 -10.73 4.71 12.50
CA THR A 387 -9.81 5.76 12.97
C THR A 387 -9.03 6.38 11.82
N ARG A 388 -8.48 5.55 10.92
CA ARG A 388 -7.79 6.03 9.72
C ARG A 388 -8.71 6.86 8.83
N HIS A 389 -9.94 6.38 8.61
CA HIS A 389 -10.94 7.12 7.83
C HIS A 389 -11.22 8.51 8.42
N GLU A 390 -11.47 8.60 9.73
CA GLU A 390 -11.69 9.88 10.43
C GLU A 390 -10.51 10.84 10.28
N PHE A 391 -9.27 10.36 10.46
CA PHE A 391 -8.09 11.19 10.25
C PHE A 391 -7.96 11.66 8.80
N MET A 392 -8.26 10.81 7.82
CA MET A 392 -8.19 11.19 6.41
C MET A 392 -9.25 12.20 5.98
N CYS A 393 -10.44 12.14 6.58
CA CYS A 393 -11.55 13.02 6.22
C CYS A 393 -11.52 14.34 7.01
N ASN A 394 -11.11 14.29 8.28
CA ASN A 394 -11.32 15.38 9.22
C ASN A 394 -10.03 15.86 9.92
N ASP A 395 -8.87 15.27 9.62
CA ASP A 395 -7.58 15.49 10.30
C ASP A 395 -7.57 15.20 11.82
N CYS A 396 -8.72 14.82 12.41
CA CYS A 396 -8.84 14.33 13.78
C CYS A 396 -10.14 13.53 13.99
N ILE A 397 -10.21 12.79 15.09
CA ILE A 397 -11.38 11.94 15.45
C ILE A 397 -12.52 12.82 15.97
N HIS A 398 -13.56 13.02 15.16
CA HIS A 398 -14.74 13.79 15.56
C HIS A 398 -15.87 12.90 16.13
N ASP A 399 -15.92 11.63 15.72
CA ASP A 399 -16.90 10.68 16.21
C ASP A 399 -16.63 10.31 17.68
N ASN A 400 -17.46 10.86 18.58
CA ASN A 400 -17.41 10.57 20.00
C ASN A 400 -17.64 9.08 20.33
N ALA A 401 -18.44 8.36 19.53
CA ALA A 401 -18.67 6.94 19.74
C ALA A 401 -17.38 6.16 19.44
N LEU A 402 -16.72 6.47 18.32
CA LEU A 402 -15.42 5.89 17.99
C LEU A 402 -14.38 6.17 19.07
N LEU A 403 -14.30 7.41 19.57
CA LEU A 403 -13.35 7.78 20.63
C LEU A 403 -13.61 7.00 21.94
N LEU A 404 -14.87 6.78 22.30
CA LEU A 404 -15.25 5.95 23.45
C LEU A 404 -14.86 4.49 23.24
N ASP A 405 -15.06 3.95 22.04
CA ASP A 405 -14.70 2.56 21.74
C ASP A 405 -13.18 2.35 21.74
N ILE A 406 -12.41 3.31 21.20
CA ILE A 406 -10.93 3.33 21.32
C ILE A 406 -10.52 3.35 22.79
N SER A 407 -11.15 4.22 23.60
CA SER A 407 -10.83 4.34 25.02
C SER A 407 -11.12 3.05 25.79
N ARG A 408 -12.23 2.37 25.49
CA ARG A 408 -12.58 1.08 26.08
C ARG A 408 -11.58 -0.01 25.72
N ALA A 409 -11.15 -0.04 24.45
CA ALA A 409 -10.16 -1.01 23.99
C ALA A 409 -8.79 -0.88 24.68
N TRP A 410 -8.46 0.28 25.25
CA TRP A 410 -7.19 0.56 25.92
C TRP A 410 -7.21 0.34 27.45
N ILE A 411 -8.38 0.20 28.05
CA ILE A 411 -8.53 0.06 29.52
C ILE A 411 -8.50 -1.43 29.96
N VAL A 412 -8.71 -2.35 29.01
CA VAL A 412 -8.59 -3.80 29.20
C VAL A 412 -7.14 -4.23 28.99
#